data_AF-A0A2E0QL48-F1
#
_entry.id   AF-A0A2E0QL48-F1
#
_cell.length_a   1.000
_cell.length_b   1.000
_cell.length_c   1.000
_cell.angle_alpha   90.00
_cell.angle_beta   90.00
_cell.angle_gamma   90.00
#
_symmetry.space_group_name_H-M   'P 1'
#
loop_
_entity.id
_entity.type
_entity.pdbx_description
1 polymer ?
#
loop_
_entity_poly.entity_id
_entity_poly.type
_entity_poly.pdbx_seq_one_letter_code
_entity_poly.pdbx_strand_id
1 'polypeptide(L)'
;MNLARSIVACLLIPLCVLVHFLLATQYEIYEIRPIWAIIIICASLIVLLRLLIRTKVFKKSILLINLISWVFVVGIIWWSQVLTSYETFNKADLLISKADLGENKLLTDSGNDILVSSLIKSKPFTLFVFYRGHW
;
A
#
# COMPACT_ATOMS: atom_id res chain seq x y z
N MET A 1 -30.22 -16.85 4.58
CA MET A 1 -29.80 -15.68 3.75
C MET A 1 -28.93 -14.68 4.50
N ASN A 2 -29.26 -14.28 5.74
CA ASN A 2 -28.45 -13.30 6.50
C ASN A 2 -27.01 -13.77 6.77
N LEU A 3 -26.80 -15.05 7.07
CA LEU A 3 -25.45 -15.60 7.29
C LEU A 3 -24.56 -15.48 6.05
N ALA A 4 -25.07 -15.88 4.87
CA ALA A 4 -24.34 -15.74 3.61
C ALA A 4 -23.96 -14.28 3.31
N ARG A 5 -24.87 -13.34 3.57
CA ARG A 5 -24.59 -11.90 3.42
C ARG A 5 -23.48 -11.43 4.38
N SER A 6 -23.46 -11.91 5.62
CA SER A 6 -22.37 -11.61 6.56
C SER A 6 -21.03 -12.18 6.10
N ILE A 7 -21.02 -13.40 5.55
CA ILE A 7 -19.79 -14.02 5.02
C ILE A 7 -19.26 -13.21 3.84
N VAL A 8 -20.12 -12.84 2.89
CA VAL A 8 -19.74 -12.03 1.73
C VAL A 8 -19.17 -10.68 2.16
N ALA A 9 -19.83 -9.97 3.08
CA ALA A 9 -19.33 -8.70 3.60
C ALA A 9 -17.98 -8.83 4.32
N CYS A 10 -17.76 -9.93 5.05
CA CYS A 10 -16.48 -10.21 5.69
C CYS A 10 -15.36 -10.47 4.68
N LEU A 11 -15.64 -11.23 3.60
CA LEU A 11 -14.64 -11.55 2.57
C LEU A 11 -14.29 -10.34 1.68
N LEU A 12 -15.23 -9.40 1.51
CA LEU A 12 -14.99 -8.18 0.73
C LEU A 12 -13.89 -7.29 1.33
N ILE A 13 -13.74 -7.28 2.67
CA ILE A 13 -12.72 -6.47 3.35
C ILE A 13 -11.29 -6.84 2.89
N PRO A 14 -10.80 -8.08 3.08
CA PRO A 14 -9.46 -8.46 2.65
C PRO A 14 -9.33 -8.49 1.12
N LEU A 15 -10.40 -8.85 0.38
CA LEU A 15 -10.37 -8.86 -1.09
C LEU A 15 -10.15 -7.47 -1.66
N CYS A 16 -10.81 -6.45 -1.10
CA CYS A 16 -10.65 -5.07 -1.52
C CYS A 16 -9.21 -4.58 -1.34
N VAL A 17 -8.59 -4.94 -0.22
CA VAL A 17 -7.19 -4.59 0.06
C VAL A 17 -6.24 -5.34 -0.86
N LEU A 18 -6.51 -6.62 -1.14
CA LEU A 18 -5.73 -7.40 -2.10
C LEU A 18 -5.78 -6.78 -3.51
N VAL A 19 -6.97 -6.38 -3.97
CA VAL A 19 -7.12 -5.70 -5.27
C VAL A 19 -6.37 -4.38 -5.27
N HIS A 20 -6.46 -3.58 -4.20
CA HIS A 20 -5.69 -2.35 -4.09
C HIS A 20 -4.18 -2.60 -4.16
N PHE A 21 -3.70 -3.60 -3.44
CA PHE A 21 -2.30 -4.00 -3.46
C PHE A 21 -1.85 -4.41 -4.87
N LEU A 22 -2.61 -5.28 -5.55
CA LEU A 22 -2.28 -5.73 -6.91
C LEU A 22 -2.24 -4.57 -7.92
N LEU A 23 -3.21 -3.65 -7.84
CA LEU A 23 -3.23 -2.47 -8.70
C LEU A 23 -2.05 -1.54 -8.40
N ALA A 24 -1.73 -1.32 -7.13
CA ALA A 24 -0.59 -0.50 -6.73
C ALA A 24 0.73 -1.11 -7.24
N THR A 25 0.89 -2.44 -7.17
CA THR A 25 2.08 -3.12 -7.68
C THR A 25 2.17 -3.13 -9.20
N GLN A 26 1.05 -3.30 -9.92
CA GLN A 26 1.09 -3.44 -11.38
C GLN A 26 1.23 -2.09 -12.09
N TYR A 27 0.66 -1.03 -11.53
CA TYR A 27 0.65 0.30 -12.16
C TYR A 27 1.63 1.28 -11.52
N GLU A 28 2.34 0.89 -10.45
CA GLU A 28 3.20 1.76 -9.63
C GLU A 28 2.49 3.00 -9.07
N ILE A 29 1.16 3.06 -9.17
CA ILE A 29 0.34 4.14 -8.64
C ILE A 29 0.05 3.82 -7.17
N TYR A 30 0.98 4.20 -6.30
CA TYR A 30 0.74 4.23 -4.86
C TYR A 30 -0.13 5.44 -4.52
N GLU A 31 -1.45 5.24 -4.52
CA GLU A 31 -2.35 6.23 -3.93
C GLU A 31 -2.03 6.38 -2.45
N ILE A 32 -1.65 7.59 -2.03
CA ILE A 32 -1.36 7.92 -0.62
C ILE A 32 -2.54 7.53 0.28
N ARG A 33 -3.77 7.54 -0.24
CA ARG A 33 -4.98 7.11 0.46
C ARG A 33 -5.94 6.41 -0.51
N PRO A 34 -6.16 5.08 -0.42
CA PRO A 34 -7.10 4.39 -1.29
C PRO A 34 -8.55 4.67 -0.88
N ILE A 35 -9.07 5.82 -1.31
CA ILE A 35 -10.41 6.31 -0.94
C ILE A 35 -11.49 5.28 -1.30
N TRP A 36 -11.38 4.68 -2.48
CA TRP A 36 -12.34 3.67 -2.95
C TRP A 36 -12.35 2.43 -2.04
N ALA A 37 -11.18 1.97 -1.58
CA ALA A 37 -11.08 0.81 -0.71
C ALA A 37 -11.68 1.10 0.67
N ILE A 38 -11.44 2.31 1.19
CA ILE A 38 -12.04 2.78 2.44
C ILE A 38 -13.57 2.78 2.34
N ILE A 39 -14.13 3.28 1.24
CA ILE A 39 -15.59 3.30 1.01
C ILE A 39 -16.17 1.88 1.05
N ILE A 40 -15.52 0.91 0.39
CA ILE A 40 -15.97 -0.50 0.36
C ILE A 40 -15.90 -1.15 1.75
N ILE A 41 -14.82 -0.90 2.50
CA ILE A 41 -14.66 -1.40 3.87
C ILE A 41 -15.76 -0.82 4.77
N CYS A 42 -16.00 0.50 4.72
CA CYS A 42 -17.06 1.16 5.49
C CYS A 42 -18.44 0.59 5.16
N ALA A 43 -18.77 0.42 3.88
CA ALA A 43 -20.04 -0.18 3.46
C ALA A 43 -20.21 -1.61 4.00
N SER A 44 -19.14 -2.41 3.97
CA SER A 44 -19.12 -3.78 4.50
C SER A 44 -19.37 -3.82 6.01
N LEU A 45 -18.73 -2.91 6.76
CA LEU A 45 -18.94 -2.77 8.21
C LEU A 45 -20.37 -2.36 8.56
N ILE A 46 -20.97 -1.43 7.81
CA ILE A 46 -22.37 -1.01 8.03
C ILE A 46 -23.31 -2.20 7.82
N VAL A 47 -23.11 -3.00 6.78
CA VAL A 47 -23.91 -4.20 6.51
C VAL A 47 -23.76 -5.21 7.65
N LEU A 48 -22.53 -5.47 8.11
CA LEU A 48 -22.24 -6.40 9.20
C LEU A 48 -22.89 -5.96 10.52
N LEU A 49 -22.81 -4.66 10.86
CA LEU A 49 -23.42 -4.11 12.06
C LEU A 49 -24.96 -4.21 11.99
N ARG A 50 -25.54 -3.89 10.84
CA ARG A 50 -27.00 -4.02 10.62
C ARG A 50 -27.46 -5.46 10.77
N LEU A 51 -26.69 -6.42 10.24
CA LEU A 51 -27.00 -7.85 10.34
C LEU A 51 -26.86 -8.36 11.77
N LEU A 52 -25.90 -7.84 12.55
CA LEU A 52 -25.72 -8.16 13.97
C LEU A 52 -26.95 -7.76 14.80
N ILE A 53 -27.52 -6.58 14.53
CA ILE A 53 -28.69 -6.05 15.26
C ILE A 53 -29.98 -6.78 14.85
N ARG A 54 -30.18 -6.99 13.55
CA ARG A 54 -31.46 -7.50 13.02
C ARG A 54 -31.62 -9.02 13.13
N THR A 55 -30.52 -9.77 13.25
CA THR A 55 -30.61 -11.23 13.12
C THR A 55 -30.83 -11.92 14.47
N LYS A 56 -31.92 -12.68 14.57
CA LYS A 56 -32.22 -13.54 15.74
C LYS A 56 -31.65 -14.96 15.62
N VAL A 57 -31.42 -15.46 14.40
CA VAL A 57 -30.94 -16.82 14.11
C VAL A 57 -29.46 -16.81 13.72
N PHE A 58 -28.64 -17.75 14.20
CA PHE A 58 -27.17 -17.74 14.00
C PHE A 58 -26.44 -16.50 14.57
N LYS A 59 -27.01 -15.88 15.63
CA LYS A 59 -26.47 -14.66 16.24
C LYS A 59 -25.01 -14.81 16.69
N LYS A 60 -24.63 -15.97 17.25
CA LYS A 60 -23.25 -16.29 17.65
C LYS A 60 -22.28 -16.26 16.46
N SER A 61 -22.67 -16.89 15.34
CA SER A 61 -21.83 -16.91 14.12
C SER A 61 -21.69 -15.53 13.51
N ILE A 62 -22.76 -14.73 13.46
CA ILE A 62 -22.70 -13.36 12.94
C ILE A 62 -21.84 -12.46 13.84
N LEU A 63 -21.91 -12.64 15.16
CA LEU A 63 -21.06 -11.94 16.12
C LEU A 63 -19.58 -12.28 15.92
N LEU A 64 -19.25 -13.57 15.74
CA LEU A 64 -17.90 -14.00 15.43
C LEU A 64 -17.38 -13.40 14.11
N ILE A 65 -18.20 -13.42 13.06
CA ILE A 65 -17.85 -12.81 11.76
C ILE A 65 -17.58 -11.30 11.92
N ASN A 66 -18.40 -10.60 12.71
CA ASN A 66 -18.22 -9.18 12.97
C ASN A 66 -16.89 -8.93 13.70
N LEU A 67 -16.58 -9.72 14.72
CA LEU A 67 -15.30 -9.64 15.45
C LEU A 67 -14.10 -9.86 14.51
N ILE A 68 -14.13 -10.91 13.69
CA ILE A 68 -13.07 -11.20 12.71
C ILE A 68 -12.92 -10.04 11.72
N SER A 69 -14.03 -9.48 11.24
CA SER A 69 -14.02 -8.34 10.32
C SER A 69 -13.34 -7.12 10.92
N TRP A 70 -13.61 -6.82 12.20
CA TRP A 70 -12.93 -5.74 12.91
C TRP A 70 -11.43 -5.99 13.09
N VAL A 71 -11.03 -7.23 13.40
CA VAL A 71 -9.61 -7.60 13.48
C VAL A 71 -8.92 -7.37 12.14
N PHE A 72 -9.55 -7.75 11.02
CA PHE A 72 -9.03 -7.47 9.69
C PHE A 72 -8.87 -5.97 9.45
N VAL A 73 -9.89 -5.17 9.76
CA VAL A 73 -9.84 -3.70 9.57
C VAL A 73 -8.73 -3.07 10.39
N VAL A 74 -8.58 -3.44 11.67
CA VAL A 74 -7.49 -2.96 12.51
C VAL A 74 -6.13 -3.38 11.93
N GLY A 75 -5.99 -4.64 11.50
CA GLY A 75 -4.77 -5.13 10.87
C GLY A 75 -4.41 -4.38 9.58
N ILE A 76 -5.42 -4.07 8.76
CA ILE A 76 -5.26 -3.29 7.52
C ILE A 76 -4.83 -1.84 7.83
N ILE A 77 -5.48 -1.18 8.79
CA ILE A 77 -5.13 0.20 9.18
C ILE A 77 -3.72 0.23 9.75
N TRP A 78 -3.38 -0.71 10.63
CA TRP A 78 -2.05 -0.83 11.20
C TRP A 78 -0.98 -1.06 10.13
N TRP A 79 -1.22 -1.99 9.20
CA TRP A 79 -0.34 -2.23 8.05
C TRP A 79 -0.20 -0.98 7.17
N SER A 80 -1.30 -0.27 6.94
CA SER A 80 -1.30 0.96 6.14
C SER A 80 -0.52 2.11 6.80
N GLN A 81 -0.56 2.23 8.13
CA GLN A 81 0.11 3.31 8.84
C GLN A 81 1.57 3.01 9.18
N VAL A 82 1.90 1.76 9.50
CA VAL A 82 3.22 1.40 10.04
C VAL A 82 4.16 0.88 8.96
N LEU A 83 3.66 0.10 7.99
CA LEU A 83 4.50 -0.58 7.00
C LEU A 83 4.55 0.11 5.64
N THR A 84 3.56 0.95 5.32
CA THR A 84 3.47 1.62 4.01
C THR A 84 3.48 3.15 4.09
N SER A 85 3.56 3.74 5.29
CA SER A 85 3.80 5.18 5.38
C SER A 85 5.29 5.46 5.14
N TYR A 86 5.57 5.96 3.94
CA TYR A 86 6.85 6.59 3.67
C TYR A 86 6.88 7.95 4.34
N GLU A 87 7.98 8.28 5.00
CA GLU A 87 8.22 9.68 5.39
C GLU A 87 8.14 10.52 4.12
N THR A 88 7.21 11.46 4.11
CA THR A 88 7.08 12.41 3.01
C THR A 88 8.39 13.17 2.89
N PHE A 89 8.94 13.24 1.67
CA PHE A 89 10.15 13.99 1.38
C PHE A 89 10.13 15.37 2.05
N ASN A 90 11.01 15.58 3.02
CA ASN A 90 11.14 16.86 3.67
C ASN A 90 12.01 17.77 2.79
N LYS A 91 11.46 18.91 2.36
CA LYS A 91 12.22 19.89 1.56
C LYS A 91 13.46 20.43 2.30
N ALA A 92 13.53 20.28 3.62
CA ALA A 92 14.72 20.61 4.40
C ALA A 92 15.90 19.64 4.15
N ASP A 93 15.64 18.41 3.68
CA ASP A 93 16.67 17.42 3.34
C ASP A 93 17.26 17.63 1.94
N LEU A 94 16.85 18.70 1.25
CA LEU A 94 17.32 19.05 -0.09
C LEU A 94 18.75 19.60 -0.01
N LEU A 95 19.71 18.70 0.11
CA LEU A 95 21.14 18.99 0.07
C LEU A 95 21.55 19.35 -1.35
N ILE A 96 21.62 20.64 -1.64
CA ILE A 96 22.31 21.16 -2.83
C ILE A 96 23.81 21.15 -2.52
N SER A 97 24.42 19.97 -2.68
CA SER A 97 25.86 19.82 -2.59
C SER A 97 26.45 19.70 -3.99
N LYS A 98 27.52 20.45 -4.28
CA LYS A 98 28.44 20.11 -5.37
C LYS A 98 29.27 18.91 -4.89
N ALA A 99 28.68 17.72 -4.96
CA ALA A 99 29.39 16.49 -4.67
C ALA A 99 30.44 16.25 -5.76
N ASP A 100 31.70 16.07 -5.35
CA ASP A 100 32.74 15.62 -6.27
C ASP A 100 32.54 14.12 -6.48
N LEU A 101 32.01 13.76 -7.65
CA LEU A 101 31.54 12.40 -7.93
C LEU A 101 32.70 11.40 -8.12
N GLY A 102 33.94 11.88 -8.20
CA GLY A 102 35.15 11.07 -8.24
C GLY A 102 35.09 9.91 -9.24
N GLU A 103 35.60 8.75 -8.81
CA GLU A 103 35.57 7.49 -9.56
C GLU A 103 34.40 6.59 -9.17
N ASN A 104 33.28 7.16 -8.72
CA ASN A 104 32.11 6.36 -8.35
C ASN A 104 31.60 5.57 -9.57
N LYS A 105 31.48 4.25 -9.40
CA LYS A 105 30.97 3.32 -10.41
C LYS A 105 29.61 2.78 -10.00
N LEU A 106 28.71 2.64 -10.96
CA LEU A 106 27.44 1.94 -10.85
C LEU A 106 27.52 0.66 -11.68
N LEU A 107 26.97 -0.43 -11.14
CA LEU A 107 26.72 -1.64 -11.91
C LEU A 107 25.48 -1.45 -12.76
N THR A 108 25.58 -1.81 -14.04
CA THR A 108 24.44 -1.88 -14.96
C THR A 108 23.72 -3.21 -14.84
N ASP A 109 22.50 -3.29 -15.37
CA ASP A 109 21.74 -4.54 -15.48
C ASP A 109 22.47 -5.64 -16.26
N SER A 110 23.42 -5.23 -17.12
CA SER A 110 24.29 -6.14 -17.89
C SER A 110 25.50 -6.67 -17.09
N GLY A 111 25.66 -6.27 -15.82
CA GLY A 111 26.78 -6.64 -14.96
C GLY A 111 28.07 -5.86 -15.23
N ASN A 112 28.04 -4.87 -16.14
CA ASN A 112 29.19 -4.01 -16.43
C ASN A 112 29.24 -2.81 -15.48
N ASP A 113 30.45 -2.43 -15.08
CA ASP A 113 30.72 -1.19 -14.37
C ASP A 113 30.64 0.02 -15.30
N ILE A 114 29.85 1.03 -14.92
CA ILE A 114 29.82 2.33 -15.57
C ILE A 114 30.21 3.42 -14.57
N LEU A 115 31.08 4.32 -15.00
CA LEU A 115 31.52 5.45 -14.20
C LEU A 115 30.45 6.56 -14.20
N VAL A 116 30.00 7.00 -13.02
CA VAL A 116 28.90 7.98 -12.89
C VAL A 116 29.21 9.28 -13.62
N SER A 117 30.47 9.72 -13.57
CA SER A 117 30.89 10.96 -14.24
C SER A 117 30.81 10.87 -15.77
N SER A 118 30.94 9.68 -16.38
CA SER A 118 30.78 9.54 -17.83
C SER A 118 29.32 9.66 -18.25
N LEU A 119 28.38 9.10 -17.47
CA LEU A 119 26.94 9.26 -17.69
C LEU A 119 26.54 10.74 -17.65
N ILE A 120 26.98 11.47 -16.63
CA ILE A 120 26.66 12.89 -16.48
C ILE A 120 27.27 13.72 -17.59
N LYS A 121 28.55 13.51 -17.94
CA LYS A 121 29.21 14.28 -19.01
C LYS A 121 28.61 14.05 -20.39
N SER A 122 28.00 12.87 -20.61
CA SER A 122 27.41 12.51 -21.90
C SER A 122 26.07 13.19 -22.20
N LYS A 123 25.42 13.82 -21.21
CA LYS A 123 24.10 14.44 -21.33
C LYS A 123 24.09 15.84 -20.71
N PRO A 124 23.33 16.80 -21.29
CA PRO A 124 23.21 18.15 -20.71
C PRO A 124 22.55 18.15 -19.32
N PHE A 125 21.68 17.17 -19.06
CA PHE A 125 21.04 16.94 -17.77
C PHE A 125 20.97 15.44 -17.51
N THR A 126 21.21 15.03 -16.26
CA THR A 126 21.11 13.64 -15.82
C THR A 126 20.35 13.59 -14.51
N LEU A 127 19.29 12.78 -14.46
CA LEU A 127 18.49 12.52 -13.26
C LEU A 127 18.83 11.12 -12.76
N PHE A 128 19.32 11.02 -11.52
CA PHE A 128 19.44 9.75 -10.82
C PHE A 128 18.27 9.59 -9.87
N VAL A 129 17.49 8.52 -10.07
CA VAL A 129 16.40 8.15 -9.17
C VAL A 129 16.85 6.94 -8.37
N PHE A 130 17.00 7.11 -7.07
CA PHE A 130 17.36 6.03 -6.16
C PHE A 130 16.08 5.46 -5.55
N TYR A 131 15.66 4.30 -6.05
CA TYR A 131 14.60 3.54 -5.43
C TYR A 131 15.20 2.76 -4.27
N ARG A 132 14.71 2.96 -3.04
CA ARG A 132 14.89 1.95 -1.99
C ARG A 132 14.04 0.77 -2.44
N GLY A 133 14.69 -0.29 -2.92
CA GLY A 133 14.01 -1.43 -3.50
C GLY A 133 12.83 -1.89 -2.63
N HIS A 134 11.63 -1.86 -3.20
CA HIS A 134 10.61 -2.82 -2.85
C HIS A 134 10.58 -3.82 -4.00
N TRP A 135 11.20 -4.98 -3.76
CA TRP A 135 11.01 -6.26 -4.46
C TRP A 135 11.16 -6.22 -5.97
#